data_AF-A0A535X5E7-F1
#
_entry.id   AF-A0A535X5E7-F1
#
_cell.length_a   1.000
_cell.length_b   1.000
_cell.length_c   1.000
_cell.angle_alpha   90.00
_cell.angle_beta   90.00
_cell.angle_gamma   90.00
#
_symmetry.space_group_name_H-M   'P 1'
#
loop_
_entity.id
_entity.type
_entity.pdbx_description
1 polymer ?
#
loop_
_entity_poly.entity_id
_entity_poly.type
_entity_poly.pdbx_seq_one_letter_code
_entity_poly.pdbx_strand_id
1 'polypeptide(L)'
;MSGPFGIKARSYRRDFSPITAGDYVGFVIDAMGDGNGFGFETNPLGAQGDWQFTGENENGNANWNGVWDVKTTVEAEGWTAEFMIPFRTLRYRPGSTAPWRFNVQRY
;
A
#
# COMPACT_ATOMS: atom_id res chain seq x y z
N MET A 1 -15.13 14.51 -6.17
CA MET A 1 -16.43 14.02 -6.67
C MET A 1 -16.76 12.76 -5.89
N SER A 2 -17.97 12.60 -5.36
CA SER A 2 -18.39 11.37 -4.68
C SER A 2 -18.93 10.38 -5.71
N GLY A 3 -18.39 9.16 -5.74
CA GLY A 3 -18.98 8.06 -6.50
C GLY A 3 -20.24 7.50 -5.82
N PRO A 4 -20.91 6.50 -6.42
CA PRO A 4 -22.02 5.81 -5.77
C PRO A 4 -21.55 5.25 -4.43
N PHE A 5 -22.43 5.22 -3.42
CA PHE A 5 -22.14 4.84 -2.02
C PHE A 5 -21.32 5.81 -1.16
N GLY A 6 -21.06 7.02 -1.64
CA GLY A 6 -20.39 8.02 -0.80
C GLY A 6 -18.88 7.78 -0.68
N ILE A 7 -18.32 7.02 -1.60
CA ILE A 7 -16.88 6.87 -1.80
C ILE A 7 -16.30 8.28 -1.99
N LYS A 8 -15.56 8.71 -0.97
CA LYS A 8 -14.79 9.97 -1.00
C LYS A 8 -13.37 9.59 -1.33
N ALA A 9 -12.86 10.20 -2.38
CA ALA A 9 -11.46 10.16 -2.72
C ALA A 9 -11.08 11.54 -3.26
N ARG A 10 -10.05 12.14 -2.65
CA ARG A 10 -9.71 13.57 -2.85
C ARG A 10 -8.40 13.81 -3.59
N SER A 11 -7.68 12.79 -4.02
CA SER A 11 -6.39 12.96 -4.69
C SER A 11 -6.03 11.80 -5.61
N TYR A 12 -5.37 12.14 -6.72
CA TYR A 12 -4.66 11.28 -7.67
C TYR A 12 -3.14 11.21 -7.41
N ARG A 13 -2.65 11.84 -6.33
CA ARG A 13 -1.21 12.07 -6.12
C ARG A 13 -0.54 10.92 -5.38
N ARG A 14 0.72 10.70 -5.72
CA ARG A 14 1.71 10.03 -4.87
C ARG A 14 1.82 10.75 -3.51
N ASP A 15 2.11 10.02 -2.44
CA ASP A 15 2.25 10.55 -1.05
C ASP A 15 0.97 11.18 -0.51
N PHE A 16 -0.15 10.52 -0.81
CA PHE A 16 -1.45 10.95 -0.34
C PHE A 16 -1.61 10.68 1.16
N SER A 17 -2.23 11.60 1.92
CA SER A 17 -2.45 11.39 3.36
C SER A 17 -3.69 10.52 3.62
N PRO A 18 -3.55 9.31 4.21
CA PRO A 18 -4.66 8.40 4.51
C PRO A 18 -5.80 9.08 5.28
N ILE A 19 -5.45 10.02 6.16
CA ILE A 19 -6.36 10.82 6.99
C ILE A 19 -7.33 11.66 6.12
N THR A 20 -6.90 12.03 4.92
CA THR A 20 -7.70 12.84 3.99
C THR A 20 -8.38 12.02 2.90
N ALA A 21 -8.14 10.69 2.82
CA ALA A 21 -8.57 9.82 1.70
C ALA A 21 -10.05 9.72 1.58
N GLY A 22 -10.72 9.48 2.70
CA GLY A 22 -11.91 8.63 2.68
C GLY A 22 -11.45 7.18 2.69
N ASP A 23 -12.01 6.36 1.78
CA ASP A 23 -11.72 4.93 1.76
C ASP A 23 -10.29 4.64 1.26
N TYR A 24 -9.60 3.68 1.90
CA TYR A 24 -8.32 3.18 1.41
C TYR A 24 -8.08 1.72 1.80
N VAL A 25 -7.15 1.07 1.09
CA VAL A 25 -6.57 -0.22 1.47
C VAL A 25 -5.06 -0.10 1.48
N GLY A 26 -4.42 -0.67 2.49
CA GLY A 26 -2.96 -0.71 2.57
C GLY A 26 -2.47 -2.02 3.17
N PHE A 27 -1.24 -2.38 2.86
CA PHE A 27 -0.60 -3.57 3.40
C PHE A 27 0.90 -3.35 3.60
N VAL A 28 1.49 -4.18 4.45
CA VAL A 28 2.91 -4.20 4.74
C VAL A 28 3.51 -5.57 4.48
N ILE A 29 4.75 -5.61 4.01
CA ILE A 29 5.53 -6.83 3.75
C ILE A 29 6.89 -6.73 4.44
N ASP A 30 7.19 -7.68 5.35
CA ASP A 30 8.53 -7.99 5.84
C ASP A 30 8.95 -9.35 5.23
N ALA A 31 9.61 -9.26 4.07
CA ALA A 31 10.06 -10.42 3.29
C ALA A 31 11.38 -11.03 3.81
N MET A 32 12.07 -10.36 4.73
CA MET A 32 13.33 -10.84 5.34
C MET A 32 13.12 -11.52 6.68
N GLY A 33 11.98 -11.29 7.33
CA GLY A 33 11.62 -11.75 8.66
C GLY A 33 12.35 -11.02 9.80
N ASP A 34 12.95 -9.86 9.52
CA ASP A 34 13.83 -9.14 10.46
C ASP A 34 13.19 -7.88 11.07
N GLY A 35 11.88 -7.69 10.87
CA GLY A 35 11.15 -6.54 11.41
C GLY A 35 11.29 -5.27 10.56
N ASN A 36 11.95 -5.34 9.42
CA ASN A 36 12.03 -4.25 8.46
C ASN A 36 11.30 -4.61 7.17
N GLY A 37 10.64 -3.65 6.54
CA GLY A 37 9.84 -3.93 5.36
C GLY A 37 9.30 -2.70 4.67
N PHE A 38 8.31 -2.92 3.82
CA PHE A 38 7.70 -1.89 2.98
C PHE A 38 6.18 -1.91 3.13
N GLY A 39 5.59 -0.73 3.17
CA GLY A 39 4.14 -0.51 3.12
C GLY A 39 3.72 0.04 1.76
N PHE A 40 2.52 -0.33 1.34
CA PHE A 40 1.89 0.11 0.10
C PHE A 40 0.42 0.38 0.39
N GLU A 41 -0.12 1.45 -0.16
CA GLU A 41 -1.52 1.81 0.01
C GLU A 41 -2.11 2.48 -1.23
N THR A 42 -3.40 2.27 -1.44
CA THR A 42 -4.17 2.94 -2.47
C THR A 42 -5.56 3.35 -1.98
N ASN A 43 -6.13 4.32 -2.67
CA ASN A 43 -7.54 4.68 -2.54
C ASN A 43 -8.32 4.30 -3.84
N PRO A 44 -9.65 4.42 -3.87
CA PRO A 44 -10.47 4.11 -5.05
C PRO A 44 -10.10 4.85 -6.34
N LEU A 45 -9.35 5.97 -6.25
CA LEU A 45 -8.86 6.74 -7.42
C LEU A 45 -7.47 6.30 -7.89
N GLY A 46 -6.90 5.26 -7.29
CA GLY A 46 -5.58 4.76 -7.68
C GLY A 46 -4.42 5.63 -7.21
N ALA A 47 -4.61 6.42 -6.14
CA ALA A 47 -3.49 7.13 -5.52
C ALA A 47 -2.47 6.12 -4.98
N GLN A 48 -1.17 6.37 -5.15
CA GLN A 48 -0.11 5.51 -4.64
C GLN A 48 0.50 6.11 -3.38
N GLY A 49 0.51 5.36 -2.28
CA GLY A 49 1.30 5.68 -1.08
C GLY A 49 2.24 4.53 -0.76
N ASP A 50 3.47 4.85 -0.37
CA ASP A 50 4.43 3.86 0.07
C ASP A 50 5.37 4.40 1.15
N TRP A 51 5.92 3.49 1.93
CA TRP A 51 6.91 3.80 2.95
C TRP A 51 7.76 2.59 3.26
N GLN A 52 8.95 2.84 3.81
CA GLN A 52 9.75 1.80 4.44
C GLN A 52 9.52 1.83 5.95
N PHE A 53 9.42 0.69 6.62
CA PHE A 53 9.41 0.63 8.08
C PHE A 53 10.60 -0.17 8.60
N THR A 54 11.01 0.16 9.83
CA THR A 54 12.00 -0.61 10.59
C THR A 54 11.45 -0.89 11.97
N GLY A 55 11.95 -1.95 12.62
CA GLY A 55 11.49 -2.32 13.97
C GLY A 55 11.74 -1.25 15.04
N GLU A 56 12.56 -0.23 14.74
CA GLU A 56 12.92 0.86 15.63
C GLU A 56 12.19 2.18 15.32
N ASN A 57 11.49 2.28 14.19
CA ASN A 57 10.82 3.50 13.75
C ASN A 57 9.35 3.24 13.43
N GLU A 58 8.50 3.52 14.42
CA GLU A 58 7.03 3.38 14.33
C GLU A 58 6.40 4.22 13.22
N ASN A 59 7.03 5.35 12.86
CA ASN A 59 6.51 6.26 11.83
C ASN A 59 6.98 5.89 10.40
N GLY A 60 7.92 4.96 10.27
CA GLY A 60 8.53 4.61 8.99
C GLY A 60 9.28 5.77 8.30
N ASN A 61 9.76 5.52 7.09
CA ASN A 61 10.33 6.48 6.17
C ASN A 61 9.38 6.61 4.97
N ALA A 62 8.51 7.62 5.02
CA ALA A 62 7.58 7.97 3.96
C ALA A 62 8.24 8.60 2.72
N ASN A 63 9.56 8.89 2.76
CA ASN A 63 10.29 9.35 1.56
C ASN A 63 10.81 8.17 0.71
N TRP A 64 10.66 6.93 1.18
CA TRP A 64 10.96 5.76 0.37
C TRP A 64 9.96 5.70 -0.78
N ASN A 65 10.45 5.44 -1.99
CA ASN A 65 9.64 5.50 -3.20
C ASN A 65 9.96 4.28 -4.08
N GLY A 66 9.17 3.24 -3.91
CA GLY A 66 9.33 1.97 -4.59
C GLY A 66 8.87 2.02 -6.06
N VAL A 67 9.26 1.01 -6.83
CA VAL A 67 8.69 0.80 -8.17
C VAL A 67 7.57 -0.22 -8.05
N TRP A 68 6.33 0.21 -8.20
CA TRP A 68 5.15 -0.65 -8.19
C TRP A 68 4.01 0.03 -8.96
N ASP A 69 2.96 -0.71 -9.23
CA ASP A 69 1.77 -0.18 -9.90
C ASP A 69 0.49 -0.66 -9.20
N VAL A 70 -0.59 0.10 -9.37
CA VAL A 70 -1.90 -0.24 -8.85
C VAL A 70 -3.00 0.18 -9.81
N LYS A 71 -3.99 -0.70 -9.99
CA LYS A 71 -5.21 -0.39 -10.71
C LYS A 71 -6.38 -0.50 -9.77
N THR A 72 -7.31 0.44 -9.89
CA THR A 72 -8.55 0.42 -9.13
C THR A 72 -9.76 0.47 -10.05
N THR A 73 -10.80 -0.24 -9.66
CA THR A 73 -12.09 -0.24 -10.35
C THR A 73 -13.17 0.07 -9.32
N VAL A 74 -14.02 1.05 -9.61
CA VAL A 74 -15.20 1.36 -8.80
C VAL A 74 -16.42 0.80 -9.52
N GLU A 75 -17.17 -0.05 -8.82
CA GLU A 75 -18.38 -0.71 -9.31
C GLU A 75 -19.59 -0.30 -8.46
N ALA A 76 -20.76 -0.86 -8.76
CA ALA A 76 -21.97 -0.53 -8.00
C ALA A 76 -21.88 -1.03 -6.55
N GLU A 77 -21.22 -2.14 -6.25
CA GLU A 77 -21.20 -2.74 -4.92
C GLU A 77 -19.97 -2.35 -4.07
N GLY A 78 -19.03 -1.59 -4.62
CA GLY A 78 -17.80 -1.19 -3.94
C GLY A 78 -16.66 -0.87 -4.91
N TRP A 79 -15.44 -1.13 -4.49
CA TRP A 79 -14.26 -0.93 -5.32
C TRP A 79 -13.22 -2.02 -5.09
N THR A 80 -12.40 -2.29 -6.10
CA THR A 80 -11.31 -3.26 -6.08
C THR A 80 -9.97 -2.57 -6.33
N ALA A 81 -8.90 -3.17 -5.82
CA ALA A 81 -7.53 -2.73 -6.04
C ALA A 81 -6.64 -3.93 -6.41
N GLU A 82 -5.87 -3.79 -7.49
CA GLU A 82 -4.91 -4.79 -7.95
C GLU A 82 -3.51 -4.18 -7.91
N PHE A 83 -2.64 -4.74 -7.07
CA PHE A 83 -1.26 -4.28 -6.89
C PHE A 83 -0.27 -5.17 -7.64
N MET A 84 0.63 -4.56 -8.39
CA MET A 84 1.78 -5.22 -8.98
C MET A 84 3.06 -4.76 -8.28
N ILE A 85 3.65 -5.65 -7.46
CA ILE A 85 4.92 -5.40 -6.78
C ILE A 85 6.02 -6.25 -7.43
N PRO A 86 6.91 -5.67 -8.25
CA PRO A 86 8.11 -6.35 -8.72
C PRO A 86 8.97 -6.84 -7.55
N PHE A 87 9.48 -8.06 -7.60
CA PHE A 87 10.32 -8.60 -6.51
C PHE A 87 11.57 -7.75 -6.23
N ARG A 88 12.10 -7.06 -7.24
CA ARG A 88 13.23 -6.12 -7.09
C ARG A 88 12.92 -4.91 -6.19
N THR A 89 11.64 -4.61 -5.99
CA THR A 89 11.17 -3.53 -5.12
C THR A 89 11.28 -3.93 -3.65
N LEU A 90 11.29 -5.24 -3.37
CA LEU A 90 11.41 -5.81 -2.05
C LEU A 90 12.85 -6.28 -1.80
N ARG A 91 13.28 -6.18 -0.55
CA ARG A 91 14.43 -6.94 -0.06
C ARG A 91 13.93 -8.32 0.35
N TYR A 92 14.44 -9.37 -0.27
CA TYR A 92 14.06 -10.75 0.05
C TYR A 92 15.27 -11.68 -0.06
N ARG A 93 15.12 -12.93 0.40
CA ARG A 93 16.16 -13.98 0.32
C ARG A 93 15.86 -14.96 -0.82
N PRO A 94 16.53 -14.87 -1.98
CA PRO A 94 16.33 -15.84 -3.07
C PRO A 94 16.63 -17.26 -2.59
N GLY A 95 15.77 -18.21 -2.95
CA GLY A 95 15.91 -19.63 -2.56
C GLY A 95 15.56 -19.95 -1.10
N SER A 96 15.15 -18.95 -0.29
CA SER A 96 14.67 -19.21 1.06
C SER A 96 13.23 -19.72 1.04
N THR A 97 12.94 -20.70 1.90
CA THR A 97 11.59 -21.19 2.20
C THR A 97 10.98 -20.52 3.43
N ALA A 98 11.68 -19.56 4.04
CA ALA A 98 11.17 -18.82 5.19
C ALA A 98 9.92 -18.02 4.78
N PRO A 99 8.83 -18.06 5.57
CA PRO A 99 7.62 -17.34 5.23
C PRO A 99 7.84 -15.83 5.32
N TRP A 100 7.22 -15.09 4.40
CA TRP A 100 7.12 -13.63 4.50
C TRP A 100 6.07 -13.26 5.56
N ARG A 101 6.27 -12.12 6.23
CA ARG A 101 5.28 -11.54 7.12
C ARG A 101 4.45 -10.51 6.37
N PHE A 102 3.15 -10.53 6.59
CA PHE A 102 2.18 -9.70 5.88
C PHE A 102 1.10 -9.22 6.84
N ASN A 103 0.66 -7.97 6.69
CA ASN A 103 -0.52 -7.43 7.36
C ASN A 103 -1.25 -6.49 6.41
N VAL A 104 -2.57 -6.40 6.54
CA VAL A 104 -3.45 -5.59 5.71
C VAL A 104 -4.39 -4.77 6.59
N GLN A 105 -4.63 -3.53 6.17
CA GLN A 105 -5.59 -2.63 6.78
C GLN A 105 -6.48 -2.00 5.72
N ARG A 106 -7.67 -1.58 6.14
CA ARG A 106 -8.58 -0.75 5.36
C ARG A 106 -9.33 0.20 6.27
N TYR A 107 -9.73 1.34 5.75
CA TYR A 107 -10.61 2.30 6.43
C TYR A 107 -11.64 2.82 5.44
#